data_AF-A0A6J4TQR3-F1
#
_entry.id   AF-A0A6J4TQR3-F1
#
_cell.length_a   1.000
_cell.length_b   1.000
_cell.length_c   1.000
_cell.angle_alpha   90.00
_cell.angle_beta   90.00
_cell.angle_gamma   90.00
#
_symmetry.space_group_name_H-M   'P 1'
#
loop_
_entity.id
_entity.type
_entity.pdbx_description
1 polymer ?
#
loop_
_entity_poly.entity_id
_entity_poly.type
_entity_poly.pdbx_seq_one_letter_code
_entity_poly.pdbx_strand_id
1 'polypeptide(L)'
;RAMERATGEALKPIRHDVARQLGGLVYPGFVAATGARRLGDVERYLRGAVARLERLPASAAVDLDRLRGVHELEAAYRARVESLPPGRGIPPELREVRWLLEELRMSHFAQSLGVRGPISSKRVRRALQEAAAAA
;
A
#
# COMPACT_ATOMS: atom_id res chain seq x y z
N ARG A 1 -10.03 12.62 -13.03
CA ARG A 1 -9.54 12.18 -14.36
C ARG A 1 -9.26 10.66 -14.46
N ALA A 2 -8.19 10.08 -13.87
CA ALA A 2 -7.91 8.64 -14.05
C ALA A 2 -8.99 7.72 -13.43
N MET A 3 -9.45 8.05 -12.23
CA MET A 3 -10.56 7.35 -11.54
C MET A 3 -11.87 7.35 -12.34
N GLU A 4 -12.18 8.47 -13.03
CA GLU A 4 -13.39 8.63 -13.85
C GLU A 4 -13.35 7.81 -15.15
N ARG A 5 -12.17 7.48 -15.66
CA ARG A 5 -12.04 6.65 -16.87
C ARG A 5 -12.23 5.16 -16.60
N ALA A 6 -12.03 4.73 -15.35
CA ALA A 6 -12.11 3.35 -14.94
C ALA A 6 -13.53 2.93 -14.50
N THR A 7 -14.60 3.27 -15.24
CA THR A 7 -16.01 3.27 -14.75
C THR A 7 -16.79 1.95 -14.78
N GLY A 8 -16.22 0.83 -15.24
CA GLY A 8 -16.93 -0.47 -15.25
C GLY A 8 -17.19 -1.07 -13.85
N GLU A 9 -18.23 -1.90 -13.70
CA GLU A 9 -18.60 -2.54 -12.41
C GLU A 9 -17.49 -3.48 -11.92
N ALA A 10 -16.87 -4.25 -12.83
CA ALA A 10 -15.72 -5.10 -12.52
C ALA A 10 -14.49 -4.33 -12.01
N LEU A 11 -14.42 -3.01 -12.26
CA LEU A 11 -13.30 -2.15 -11.82
C LEU A 11 -13.58 -1.47 -10.47
N LYS A 12 -14.81 -1.56 -9.94
CA LYS A 12 -15.22 -0.93 -8.69
C LYS A 12 -14.34 -1.33 -7.50
N PRO A 13 -13.95 -2.61 -7.31
CA PRO A 13 -13.06 -2.98 -6.20
C PRO A 13 -11.69 -2.32 -6.31
N ILE A 14 -11.15 -2.20 -7.54
CA ILE A 14 -9.85 -1.55 -7.79
C ILE A 14 -9.94 -0.04 -7.52
N ARG A 15 -10.99 0.64 -8.02
CA ARG A 15 -11.21 2.07 -7.74
C ARG A 15 -11.32 2.33 -6.23
N HIS A 16 -12.09 1.52 -5.53
CA HIS A 16 -12.25 1.63 -4.08
C HIS A 16 -10.92 1.43 -3.35
N ASP A 17 -10.13 0.44 -3.77
CA ASP A 17 -8.80 0.21 -3.20
C ASP A 17 -7.86 1.40 -3.44
N VAL A 18 -7.83 1.97 -4.65
CA VAL A 18 -7.02 3.16 -4.94
C VAL A 18 -7.47 4.36 -4.09
N ALA A 19 -8.78 4.60 -3.97
CA ALA A 19 -9.28 5.68 -3.11
C ALA A 19 -8.85 5.51 -1.65
N ARG A 20 -8.91 4.28 -1.12
CA ARG A 20 -8.44 3.96 0.24
C ARG A 20 -6.92 4.14 0.38
N GLN A 21 -6.13 3.72 -0.62
CA GLN A 21 -4.68 3.93 -0.62
C GLN A 21 -4.33 5.43 -0.56
N LEU A 22 -5.00 6.24 -1.39
CA LEU A 22 -4.83 7.70 -1.40
C LEU A 22 -5.15 8.31 -0.04
N GLY A 23 -6.26 7.93 0.59
CA GLY A 23 -6.62 8.41 1.94
C GLY A 23 -5.61 8.02 3.03
N GLY A 24 -4.90 6.90 2.87
CA GLY A 24 -3.82 6.49 3.77
C GLY A 24 -2.46 7.16 3.50
N LEU A 25 -2.27 7.75 2.31
CA LEU A 25 -1.05 8.45 1.91
C LEU A 25 -1.13 9.96 2.10
N VAL A 26 -2.31 10.54 1.86
CA VAL A 26 -2.54 11.98 1.90
C VAL A 26 -3.78 12.27 2.74
N TYR A 27 -3.55 12.88 3.90
CA TYR A 27 -4.56 13.26 4.88
C TYR A 27 -4.06 14.49 5.68
N PRO A 28 -4.92 15.23 6.39
CA PRO A 28 -4.46 16.36 7.21
C PRO A 28 -3.36 15.93 8.21
N GLY A 29 -2.17 16.52 8.09
CA GLY A 29 -1.00 16.17 8.93
C GLY A 29 -0.07 15.10 8.35
N PHE A 30 -0.34 14.54 7.15
CA PHE A 30 0.48 13.46 6.57
C PHE A 30 1.95 13.84 6.40
N VAL A 31 2.27 15.12 6.15
CA VAL A 31 3.66 15.58 5.97
C VAL A 31 4.48 15.36 7.23
N ALA A 32 3.94 15.73 8.40
CA ALA A 32 4.60 15.54 9.68
C ALA A 32 4.71 14.05 10.03
N ALA A 33 3.65 13.27 9.82
CA ALA A 33 3.63 11.84 10.10
C ALA A 33 4.56 11.02 9.18
N THR A 34 4.67 11.41 7.91
CA THR A 34 5.52 10.74 6.90
C THR A 34 6.99 11.13 7.06
N GLY A 35 7.25 12.41 7.36
CA GLY A 35 8.59 12.97 7.43
C GLY A 35 9.20 13.28 6.04
N ALA A 36 10.06 14.29 5.99
CA ALA A 36 10.61 14.83 4.73
C ALA A 36 11.29 13.77 3.85
N ARG A 37 11.99 12.79 4.44
CA ARG A 37 12.71 11.74 3.72
C ARG A 37 11.82 10.82 2.88
N ARG A 38 10.52 10.73 3.20
CA ARG A 38 9.56 9.82 2.56
C ARG A 38 8.57 10.55 1.65
N LEU A 39 8.61 11.89 1.56
CA LEU A 39 7.67 12.64 0.70
C LEU A 39 7.84 12.29 -0.79
N GLY A 40 9.08 12.10 -1.25
CA GLY A 40 9.32 11.62 -2.62
C GLY A 40 8.82 10.19 -2.85
N ASP A 41 8.76 9.35 -1.82
CA ASP A 41 8.14 8.02 -1.90
C ASP A 41 6.62 8.13 -2.03
N VAL A 42 5.98 9.00 -1.23
CA VAL A 42 4.54 9.25 -1.32
C VAL A 42 4.16 9.70 -2.72
N GLU A 43 4.89 10.66 -3.29
CA GLU A 43 4.65 11.10 -4.67
C GLU A 43 4.74 9.93 -5.66
N ARG A 44 5.78 9.09 -5.55
CA ARG A 44 5.95 7.92 -6.41
C ARG A 44 4.79 6.92 -6.25
N TYR A 45 4.32 6.66 -5.04
CA TYR A 45 3.18 5.78 -4.79
C TYR A 45 1.89 6.31 -5.42
N LEU A 46 1.66 7.63 -5.34
CA LEU A 46 0.52 8.27 -5.98
C LEU A 46 0.60 8.15 -7.52
N ARG A 47 1.77 8.37 -8.11
CA ARG A 47 2.00 8.13 -9.55
C ARG A 47 1.76 6.67 -9.94
N GLY A 48 2.18 5.72 -9.08
CA GLY A 48 1.90 4.30 -9.26
C GLY A 48 0.41 3.96 -9.24
N ALA A 49 -0.35 4.57 -8.34
CA ALA A 49 -1.81 4.39 -8.28
C ALA A 49 -2.50 4.93 -9.55
N VAL A 50 -2.04 6.06 -10.10
CA VAL A 50 -2.52 6.58 -11.39
C VAL A 50 -2.20 5.62 -12.53
N ALA A 51 -0.93 5.17 -12.62
CA ALA A 51 -0.50 4.25 -13.68
C ALA A 51 -1.27 2.91 -13.64
N ARG A 52 -1.60 2.41 -12.43
CA ARG A 52 -2.46 1.23 -12.26
C ARG A 52 -3.82 1.42 -12.92
N LEU A 53 -4.48 2.55 -12.69
CA LEU A 53 -5.80 2.84 -13.25
C LEU A 53 -5.77 3.00 -14.77
N GLU A 54 -4.69 3.56 -15.33
CA GLU A 54 -4.56 3.80 -16.78
C GLU A 54 -4.39 2.53 -17.61
N ARG A 55 -4.00 1.42 -16.99
CA ARG A 55 -3.84 0.11 -17.66
C ARG A 55 -5.14 -0.70 -17.72
N LEU A 56 -6.19 -0.23 -17.05
CA LEU A 56 -7.50 -0.88 -17.04
C LEU A 56 -8.31 -0.46 -18.26
N PRO A 57 -9.12 -1.37 -18.85
CA PRO A 57 -9.59 -2.65 -18.29
C PRO A 57 -8.70 -3.87 -18.58
N ALA A 58 -7.71 -3.78 -19.46
CA ALA A 58 -6.99 -4.93 -20.02
C ALA A 58 -6.36 -5.88 -18.97
N SER A 59 -5.99 -5.36 -17.79
CA SER A 59 -5.35 -6.13 -16.73
C SER A 59 -6.24 -6.40 -15.50
N ALA A 60 -7.56 -6.18 -15.58
CA ALA A 60 -8.44 -6.18 -14.40
C ALA A 60 -8.42 -7.49 -13.60
N ALA A 61 -8.49 -8.65 -14.26
CA ALA A 61 -8.49 -9.94 -13.57
C ALA A 61 -7.18 -10.22 -12.81
N VAL A 62 -6.04 -9.93 -13.44
CA VAL A 62 -4.71 -10.08 -12.83
C VAL A 62 -4.50 -9.07 -11.70
N ASP A 63 -5.02 -7.84 -11.86
CA ASP A 63 -4.97 -6.82 -10.82
C ASP A 63 -5.74 -7.27 -9.57
N LEU A 64 -6.97 -7.75 -9.74
CA LEU A 64 -7.80 -8.27 -8.65
C LEU A 64 -7.14 -9.44 -7.93
N ASP A 65 -6.48 -10.33 -8.66
CA ASP A 65 -5.74 -11.45 -8.07
C ASP A 65 -4.60 -10.97 -7.16
N ARG A 66 -3.76 -10.06 -7.66
CA ARG A 66 -2.67 -9.44 -6.88
C ARG A 66 -3.21 -8.65 -5.69
N LEU A 67 -4.34 -7.97 -5.89
CA LEU A 67 -4.98 -7.17 -4.86
C LEU A 67 -5.41 -8.01 -3.65
N ARG A 68 -5.89 -9.24 -3.85
CA ARG A 68 -6.23 -10.16 -2.76
C ARG A 68 -5.04 -10.39 -1.83
N GLY A 69 -3.87 -10.70 -2.39
CA GLY A 69 -2.66 -10.90 -1.60
C GLY A 69 -2.17 -9.65 -0.85
N VAL A 70 -2.37 -8.46 -1.44
CA VAL A 70 -2.10 -7.18 -0.74
C VAL A 70 -3.06 -6.99 0.43
N HIS A 71 -4.36 -7.22 0.24
CA HIS A 71 -5.38 -7.07 1.28
C HIS A 71 -5.17 -8.02 2.46
N GLU A 72 -4.74 -9.26 2.21
CA GLU A 72 -4.38 -10.21 3.28
C GLU A 72 -3.25 -9.66 4.18
N LEU A 73 -2.20 -9.11 3.58
CA LEU A 73 -1.08 -8.55 4.33
C LEU A 73 -1.44 -7.24 5.05
N GLU A 74 -2.28 -6.40 4.44
CA GLU A 74 -2.80 -5.20 5.09
C GLU A 74 -3.74 -5.53 6.27
N ALA A 75 -4.53 -6.59 6.15
CA ALA A 75 -5.36 -7.07 7.25
C ALA A 75 -4.50 -7.58 8.42
N ALA A 76 -3.45 -8.37 8.13
CA ALA A 76 -2.49 -8.81 9.13
C ALA A 76 -1.76 -7.62 9.80
N TYR A 77 -1.40 -6.60 9.02
CA TYR A 77 -0.82 -5.37 9.52
C TYR A 77 -1.78 -4.63 10.48
N ARG A 78 -3.03 -4.41 10.07
CA ARG A 78 -4.04 -3.75 10.92
C ARG A 78 -4.27 -4.50 12.21
N ALA A 79 -4.49 -5.82 12.14
CA ALA A 79 -4.67 -6.65 13.33
C ALA A 79 -3.48 -6.53 14.30
N ARG A 80 -2.25 -6.42 13.77
CA ARG A 80 -1.07 -6.21 14.61
C ARG A 80 -1.07 -4.83 15.28
N VAL A 81 -1.40 -3.76 14.54
CA VAL A 81 -1.53 -2.41 15.11
C VAL A 81 -2.61 -2.36 16.18
N GLU A 82 -3.77 -2.98 15.94
CA GLU A 82 -4.89 -3.05 16.88
C GLU A 82 -4.56 -3.88 18.13
N SER A 83 -3.64 -4.84 18.04
CA SER A 83 -3.18 -5.64 19.19
C SER A 83 -2.21 -4.90 20.12
N LEU A 84 -1.77 -3.68 19.78
CA LEU A 84 -0.85 -2.92 20.62
C LEU A 84 -1.55 -2.44 21.90
N PRO A 85 -0.86 -2.43 23.05
CA PRO A 85 -1.41 -1.88 24.29
C PRO A 85 -1.89 -0.42 24.10
N PRO A 86 -3.05 -0.04 24.70
CA PRO A 86 -3.55 1.33 24.63
C PRO A 86 -2.49 2.34 25.07
N GLY A 87 -2.40 3.46 24.34
CA GLY A 87 -1.42 4.52 24.62
C GLY A 87 0.01 4.23 24.14
N ARG A 88 0.31 3.01 23.68
CA ARG A 88 1.59 2.70 23.04
C ARG A 88 1.54 3.14 21.57
N GLY A 89 2.50 3.97 21.17
CA GLY A 89 2.65 4.34 19.76
C GLY A 89 3.08 3.15 18.89
N ILE A 90 2.89 3.26 17.57
CA ILE A 90 3.29 2.22 16.61
C ILE A 90 4.82 2.09 16.61
N PRO A 91 5.39 0.89 16.92
CA PRO A 91 6.83 0.67 16.89
C PRO A 91 7.45 0.99 15.53
N PRO A 92 8.73 1.45 15.47
CA PRO A 92 9.41 1.75 14.21
C PRO A 92 9.34 0.64 13.17
N GLU A 93 9.50 -0.62 13.59
CA GLU A 93 9.52 -1.80 12.72
C GLU A 93 8.16 -1.99 12.06
N LEU A 94 7.08 -1.83 12.84
CA LEU A 94 5.71 -1.91 12.34
C LEU A 94 5.39 -0.69 11.45
N ARG A 95 5.93 0.51 11.75
CA ARG A 95 5.83 1.66 10.83
C ARG A 95 6.53 1.39 9.50
N GLU A 96 7.67 0.70 9.49
CA GLU A 96 8.35 0.34 8.24
C GLU A 96 7.57 -0.69 7.42
N VAL A 97 6.84 -1.62 8.06
CA VAL A 97 5.95 -2.55 7.33
C VAL A 97 4.90 -1.82 6.51
N ARG A 98 4.33 -0.72 7.01
CA ARG A 98 3.39 0.13 6.26
C ARG A 98 4.00 0.66 4.96
N TRP A 99 5.31 0.91 4.91
CA TRP A 99 6.01 1.33 3.70
C TRP A 99 6.33 0.15 2.78
N LEU A 100 6.69 -1.01 3.34
CA LEU A 100 6.89 -2.24 2.56
C LEU A 100 5.61 -2.66 1.82
N LEU A 101 4.43 -2.41 2.39
CA LEU A 101 3.15 -2.63 1.72
C LEU A 101 2.96 -1.74 0.48
N GLU A 102 3.39 -0.48 0.52
CA GLU A 102 3.35 0.40 -0.67
C GLU A 102 4.36 -0.02 -1.73
N GLU A 103 5.57 -0.44 -1.33
CA GLU A 103 6.53 -0.98 -2.27
C GLU A 103 6.02 -2.27 -2.92
N LEU A 104 5.31 -3.12 -2.18
CA LEU A 104 4.66 -4.31 -2.73
C LEU A 104 3.58 -3.90 -3.76
N ARG A 105 2.80 -2.87 -3.48
CA ARG A 105 1.82 -2.29 -4.43
C ARG A 105 2.52 -1.79 -5.69
N MET A 106 3.65 -1.08 -5.56
CA MET A 106 4.45 -0.65 -6.72
C MET A 106 4.95 -1.84 -7.54
N SER A 107 5.45 -2.89 -6.89
CA SER A 107 5.89 -4.12 -7.56
C SER A 107 4.76 -4.81 -8.34
N HIS A 108 3.56 -4.85 -7.77
CA HIS A 108 2.41 -5.49 -8.41
C HIS A 108 1.76 -4.68 -9.53
N PHE A 109 1.68 -3.36 -9.38
CA PHE A 109 0.82 -2.53 -10.21
C PHE A 109 1.57 -1.52 -11.09
N ALA A 110 2.79 -1.15 -10.70
CA ALA A 110 3.52 -0.04 -11.30
C ALA A 110 5.04 -0.28 -11.36
N GLN A 111 5.47 -1.51 -11.71
CA GLN A 111 6.89 -1.91 -11.71
C GLN A 111 7.77 -1.00 -12.57
N SER A 112 7.25 -0.44 -13.67
CA SER A 112 7.98 0.48 -14.56
C SER A 112 8.35 1.82 -13.91
N LEU A 113 7.70 2.22 -12.82
CA LEU A 113 8.00 3.45 -12.08
C LEU A 113 9.06 3.26 -10.99
N GLY A 114 9.64 2.06 -10.89
CA GLY A 114 10.69 1.72 -9.95
C GLY A 114 10.17 1.34 -8.57
N VAL A 115 10.78 0.29 -8.02
CA VAL A 115 10.55 -0.22 -6.67
C VAL A 115 11.84 -0.08 -5.88
N ARG A 116 11.76 0.30 -4.60
CA ARG A 116 12.97 0.37 -3.77
C ARG A 116 13.38 -1.02 -3.28
N GLY A 117 14.40 -1.58 -3.92
CA GLY A 117 15.00 -2.85 -3.53
C GLY A 117 14.08 -4.06 -3.76
N PRO A 118 14.51 -5.27 -3.35
CA PRO A 118 13.72 -6.48 -3.54
C PRO A 118 12.51 -6.48 -2.60
N ILE A 119 11.30 -6.56 -3.14
CA ILE A 119 10.06 -6.67 -2.36
C ILE A 119 9.20 -7.84 -2.86
N SER A 120 8.53 -8.52 -1.94
CA SER A 120 7.57 -9.59 -2.24
C SER A 120 6.65 -9.81 -1.05
N SER A 121 5.51 -10.48 -1.28
CA SER A 121 4.57 -10.84 -0.21
C SER A 121 5.24 -11.66 0.91
N LYS A 122 6.19 -12.53 0.55
CA LYS A 122 6.99 -13.30 1.53
C LYS A 122 7.83 -12.38 2.41
N ARG A 123 8.45 -11.34 1.83
CA ARG A 123 9.29 -10.39 2.56
C ARG A 123 8.47 -9.52 3.50
N VAL A 124 7.30 -9.05 3.06
CA VAL A 124 6.35 -8.30 3.91
C VAL A 124 5.87 -9.17 5.08
N ARG A 125 5.48 -10.42 4.81
CA ARG A 125 5.04 -11.37 5.86
C ARG A 125 6.13 -11.60 6.91
N ARG A 126 7.39 -11.75 6.48
CA ARG A 126 8.52 -11.89 7.39
C ARG A 126 8.72 -10.63 8.25
N ALA A 127 8.67 -9.45 7.63
CA ALA A 127 8.80 -8.18 8.37
C ALA A 127 7.67 -8.00 9.40
N LEU A 128 6.44 -8.43 9.08
CA LEU A 128 5.32 -8.46 10.04
C LEU A 128 5.61 -9.37 11.24
N GLN A 129 6.18 -10.57 11.00
CA GLN A 129 6.53 -11.51 12.07
C GLN A 129 7.68 -10.97 12.94
N GLU A 130 8.70 -10.37 12.33
CA GLU A 130 9.84 -9.80 13.05
C GLU A 130 9.43 -8.57 13.88
N ALA A 131 8.59 -7.69 13.31
CA ALA A 131 8.00 -6.58 14.05
C ALA A 131 7.10 -7.05 15.20
N ALA A 132 6.57 -8.28 15.14
CA ALA A 132 5.81 -8.84 16.23
C ALA A 132 6.68 -9.29 17.41
N ALA A 133 7.88 -9.82 17.16
CA ALA A 133 8.78 -10.26 18.24
C ALA A 133 9.41 -9.09 19.01
N ALA A 134 9.48 -7.90 18.40
CA ALA A 134 10.10 -6.71 18.99
C ALA A 134 9.13 -5.82 19.79
N ALA A 135 7.83 -6.11 19.79
CA ALA A 135 6.78 -5.29 20.41
C ALA A 135 6.25 -5.93 21.70
#